data_AF-A0A9P1HBT2-F1
#
_entry.id   AF-A0A9P1HBT2-F1
#
_cell.length_a   1.000
_cell.length_b   1.000
_cell.length_c   1.000
_cell.angle_alpha   90.00
_cell.angle_beta   90.00
_cell.angle_gamma   90.00
#
_symmetry.space_group_name_H-M   'P 1'
#
loop_
_entity.id
_entity.type
_entity.pdbx_description
1 polymer ?
#
loop_
_entity_poly.entity_id
_entity_poly.type
_entity_poly.pdbx_seq_one_letter_code
_entity_poly.pdbx_strand_id
1 'polypeptide(L)'
;MVGGTDEKHNSPIIQFFLPLSQPSIAIADYRESRDLLLRRGKELIRGKLNTDTWTGLIPNHFIAMEDSHPRYKGARSLVKDLMAPTFLHTVSAPSSHLTFDIMAASALGVDPKESATVKHIRKLQATGLPRASGPAPVKFPAWDTPELLSAIFVIEDAAGKAISSPNATLFHWYNKLFNSEIRHAAKVKDATLLAAINDSSRRLAENPTTFKPRSAVDYMVQRELQAAQKAGTKPSFASGEMSDGLIGYLIGGQDSTHSTLCFAAKRLSQYQDVQRKLREALHKAYPDAYENGRLPTADEITKTQVPYVDAFIQEVLRADPPSPAAAREAACDMQILGHFIPKGTVIVLPLDGPTIQTKGWDIAGELRSESSAKHQDLGDWAHSEHPGEEFLPERWLKTTEGGNEVYDNSGPFMSFSSGTRGCWGQRLAYLELRLITTLLVWNFQFDPIPAEMQDWDIYEEIFAKPTNTFVQLKGEGWLAQPYNPGMKGKLRKVMMELRCKGTSYRPDFIMEPAIWDSALGNLSDLKIIAQQPHRYAQPGIVRQNWEQLITEWAAWLRRMLRYMNRALPPELKVIVDANGEQETHWVFHMEMPGRCVFQKLPWGDFIFDRENFRYR
;
A
#
# COMPACT_ATOMS: atom_id res chain seq x y z
N MET A 1 -25.32 -6.53 -0.10
CA MET A 1 -26.78 -6.68 -0.33
C MET A 1 -27.17 -7.93 -1.14
N VAL A 2 -26.25 -8.62 -1.85
CA VAL A 2 -26.61 -9.80 -2.68
C VAL A 2 -26.23 -11.13 -2.01
N GLY A 3 -25.12 -11.19 -1.26
CA GLY A 3 -24.72 -12.40 -0.54
C GLY A 3 -25.74 -12.82 0.52
N GLY A 4 -26.32 -14.02 0.36
CA GLY A 4 -27.22 -14.67 1.32
C GLY A 4 -28.71 -14.43 1.09
N THR A 5 -29.10 -13.44 0.28
CA THR A 5 -30.52 -13.24 -0.09
C THR A 5 -31.03 -14.30 -1.07
N ASP A 6 -30.17 -14.76 -1.97
CA ASP A 6 -30.42 -15.84 -2.92
C ASP A 6 -30.65 -17.17 -2.20
N GLU A 7 -29.83 -17.46 -1.20
CA GLU A 7 -29.99 -18.64 -0.33
C GLU A 7 -31.35 -18.62 0.38
N LYS A 8 -31.74 -17.46 0.94
CA LYS A 8 -33.04 -17.29 1.61
C LYS A 8 -34.22 -17.56 0.68
N HIS A 9 -34.13 -17.13 -0.57
CA HIS A 9 -35.20 -17.28 -1.56
C HIS A 9 -35.09 -18.58 -2.39
N ASN A 10 -34.04 -19.37 -2.15
CA ASN A 10 -33.70 -20.58 -2.88
C ASN A 10 -33.73 -20.43 -4.41
N SER A 11 -33.17 -19.33 -4.93
CA SER A 11 -33.21 -18.99 -6.36
C SER A 11 -31.96 -18.22 -6.80
N PRO A 12 -31.33 -18.58 -7.94
CA PRO A 12 -30.17 -17.86 -8.48
C PRO A 12 -30.52 -16.50 -9.11
N ILE A 13 -31.81 -16.19 -9.22
CA ILE A 13 -32.31 -14.90 -9.69
C ILE A 13 -33.35 -14.39 -8.69
N ILE A 14 -33.15 -13.17 -8.23
CA ILE A 14 -34.02 -12.53 -7.25
C ILE A 14 -34.49 -11.21 -7.79
N GLN A 15 -35.78 -10.93 -7.67
CA GLN A 15 -36.33 -9.60 -7.88
C GLN A 15 -36.40 -8.85 -6.54
N PHE A 16 -35.94 -7.60 -6.53
CA PHE A 16 -36.06 -6.71 -5.38
C PHE A 16 -36.58 -5.34 -5.80
N PHE A 17 -37.15 -4.62 -4.85
CA PHE A 17 -37.79 -3.32 -5.06
C PHE A 17 -37.05 -2.27 -4.26
N LEU A 18 -36.57 -1.22 -4.93
CA LEU A 18 -36.12 -0.01 -4.24
C LEU A 18 -37.31 0.95 -4.11
N PRO A 19 -37.36 1.79 -3.06
CA PRO A 19 -38.43 2.75 -2.90
C PRO A 19 -38.60 3.63 -4.14
N LEU A 20 -39.83 3.68 -4.67
CA LEU A 20 -40.19 4.51 -5.84
C LEU A 20 -39.45 4.14 -7.15
N SER A 21 -38.88 2.93 -7.26
CA SER A 21 -38.22 2.45 -8.49
C SER A 21 -39.03 1.35 -9.20
N GLN A 22 -38.68 1.11 -10.46
CA GLN A 22 -39.02 -0.14 -11.14
C GLN A 22 -38.39 -1.34 -10.39
N PRO A 23 -38.94 -2.55 -10.51
CA PRO A 23 -38.32 -3.75 -9.97
C PRO A 23 -36.92 -3.94 -10.57
N SER A 24 -35.95 -4.29 -9.72
CA SER A 24 -34.59 -4.65 -10.13
C SER A 24 -34.40 -6.16 -9.94
N ILE A 25 -33.43 -6.75 -10.63
CA ILE A 25 -33.04 -8.14 -10.43
C ILE A 25 -31.58 -8.25 -10.01
N ALA A 26 -31.25 -9.26 -9.22
CA ALA A 26 -29.89 -9.70 -8.95
C ALA A 26 -29.70 -11.11 -9.50
N ILE A 27 -28.55 -11.37 -10.15
CA ILE A 27 -28.23 -12.66 -10.76
C ILE A 27 -27.05 -13.26 -10.02
N ALA A 28 -27.26 -14.32 -9.25
CA ALA A 28 -26.21 -15.03 -8.53
C ALA A 28 -25.42 -16.02 -9.41
N ASP A 29 -25.89 -16.33 -10.62
CA ASP A 29 -25.11 -17.14 -11.57
C ASP A 29 -23.93 -16.35 -12.14
N TYR A 30 -22.73 -16.64 -11.64
CA TYR A 30 -21.51 -16.00 -12.11
C TYR A 30 -21.25 -16.27 -13.60
N ARG A 31 -21.58 -17.47 -14.12
CA ARG A 31 -21.35 -17.81 -15.54
C ARG A 31 -22.21 -16.95 -16.46
N GLU A 32 -23.51 -16.87 -16.19
CA GLU A 32 -24.42 -15.99 -16.92
C GLU A 32 -24.02 -14.52 -16.75
N SER A 33 -23.66 -14.09 -15.53
CA SER A 33 -23.21 -12.71 -15.28
C SER A 33 -21.97 -12.33 -16.10
N ARG A 34 -20.99 -13.23 -16.19
CA ARG A 34 -19.79 -13.05 -17.01
C ARG A 34 -20.12 -13.01 -18.49
N ASP A 35 -20.97 -13.91 -18.98
CA ASP A 35 -21.39 -13.93 -20.37
C ASP A 35 -22.12 -12.64 -20.78
N LEU A 36 -23.01 -12.17 -19.90
CA LEU A 36 -23.73 -10.91 -20.02
C LEU A 36 -22.78 -9.73 -20.20
N LEU A 37 -21.73 -9.63 -19.38
CA LEU A 37 -20.75 -8.54 -19.45
C LEU A 37 -19.78 -8.66 -20.63
N LEU A 38 -19.33 -9.88 -20.97
CA LEU A 38 -18.30 -10.09 -21.99
C LEU A 38 -18.86 -10.15 -23.41
N ARG A 39 -19.99 -10.85 -23.61
CA ARG A 39 -20.45 -11.29 -24.93
C ARG A 39 -21.78 -10.68 -25.32
N ARG A 40 -22.67 -10.45 -24.34
CA ARG A 40 -24.00 -9.87 -24.57
C ARG A 40 -24.08 -8.38 -24.23
N GLY A 41 -22.95 -7.67 -24.24
CA GLY A 41 -22.87 -6.24 -23.87
C GLY A 41 -23.70 -5.28 -24.73
N LYS A 42 -24.27 -5.70 -25.86
CA LYS A 42 -25.24 -4.89 -26.64
C LYS A 42 -26.66 -4.94 -26.06
N GLU A 43 -26.97 -5.98 -25.29
CA GLU A 43 -28.24 -6.17 -24.59
C GLU A 43 -28.25 -5.41 -23.25
N LEU A 44 -27.09 -4.90 -22.83
CA LEU A 44 -26.91 -4.16 -21.58
C LEU A 44 -26.43 -2.75 -21.87
N ILE A 45 -27.05 -1.78 -21.20
CA ILE A 45 -26.55 -0.41 -21.13
C ILE A 45 -26.13 -0.08 -19.69
N ARG A 46 -25.38 1.01 -19.53
CA ARG A 46 -25.01 1.50 -18.20
C ARG A 46 -26.25 1.85 -17.37
N GLY A 47 -27.28 2.40 -18.01
CA GLY A 47 -28.56 2.74 -17.40
C GLY A 47 -28.51 4.02 -16.55
N LYS A 48 -29.70 4.56 -16.28
CA LYS A 48 -29.87 5.86 -15.63
C LYS A 48 -29.34 5.88 -14.19
N LEU A 49 -29.58 4.80 -13.45
CA LEU A 49 -29.13 4.65 -12.06
C LEU A 49 -27.62 4.92 -11.93
N ASN A 50 -26.81 4.36 -12.84
CA ASN A 50 -25.36 4.50 -12.80
C ASN A 50 -24.86 5.83 -13.35
N THR A 51 -25.54 6.42 -14.34
CA THR A 51 -25.11 7.72 -14.89
C THR A 51 -25.40 8.84 -13.91
N ASP A 52 -26.62 8.88 -13.35
CA ASP A 52 -27.10 9.97 -12.51
C ASP A 52 -26.34 10.08 -11.19
N THR A 53 -25.85 8.95 -10.66
CA THR A 53 -24.92 8.91 -9.52
C THR A 53 -23.72 9.84 -9.71
N TRP A 54 -23.22 9.96 -10.94
CA TRP A 54 -21.99 10.71 -11.24
C TRP A 54 -22.24 12.02 -11.98
N THR A 55 -23.37 12.18 -12.69
CA THR A 55 -23.70 13.41 -13.43
C THR A 55 -23.74 14.65 -12.54
N GLY A 56 -24.11 14.51 -11.27
CA GLY A 56 -24.06 15.59 -10.30
C GLY A 56 -22.64 16.03 -9.92
N LEU A 57 -21.64 15.17 -10.05
CA LEU A 57 -20.31 15.38 -9.48
C LEU A 57 -19.25 15.63 -10.56
N ILE A 58 -19.24 14.78 -11.60
CA ILE A 58 -18.25 14.78 -12.70
C ILE A 58 -18.94 14.47 -14.05
N PRO A 59 -19.83 15.37 -14.53
CA PRO A 59 -20.71 15.13 -15.68
C PRO A 59 -20.00 14.92 -17.02
N ASN A 60 -18.72 15.27 -17.13
CA ASN A 60 -17.93 15.13 -18.35
C ASN A 60 -17.02 13.90 -18.32
N HIS A 61 -16.96 13.18 -17.21
CA HIS A 61 -16.27 11.90 -17.14
C HIS A 61 -17.12 10.79 -17.79
N PHE A 62 -16.48 9.83 -18.46
CA PHE A 62 -17.18 8.73 -19.14
C PHE A 62 -17.93 7.78 -18.18
N ILE A 63 -17.67 7.86 -16.87
CA ILE A 63 -18.43 7.17 -15.81
C ILE A 63 -19.86 7.73 -15.65
N ALA A 64 -20.09 8.99 -16.03
CA ALA A 64 -21.40 9.65 -15.96
C ALA A 64 -22.17 9.56 -17.28
N MET A 65 -21.72 8.73 -18.23
CA MET A 65 -22.27 8.66 -19.59
C MET A 65 -22.62 7.22 -19.97
N GLU A 66 -23.65 7.05 -20.80
CA GLU A 66 -23.91 5.81 -21.54
C GLU A 66 -22.89 5.57 -22.65
N ASP A 67 -22.77 4.31 -23.11
CA ASP A 67 -21.83 3.93 -24.18
C ASP A 67 -22.22 4.55 -25.53
N SER A 68 -23.52 4.81 -25.72
CA SER A 68 -24.13 5.48 -26.87
C SER A 68 -23.90 7.00 -26.88
N HIS A 69 -23.49 7.58 -25.75
CA HIS A 69 -23.37 9.02 -25.60
C HIS A 69 -22.29 9.59 -26.56
N PRO A 70 -22.56 10.67 -27.32
CA PRO A 70 -21.62 11.17 -28.34
C PRO A 70 -20.22 11.50 -27.79
N ARG A 71 -20.17 11.98 -26.55
CA ARG A 71 -18.90 12.34 -25.85
C ARG A 71 -18.15 11.15 -25.26
N TYR A 72 -18.76 9.96 -25.14
CA TYR A 72 -18.17 8.82 -24.44
C TYR A 72 -16.80 8.43 -25.01
N LYS A 73 -16.71 8.29 -26.34
CA LYS A 73 -15.45 7.94 -27.03
C LYS A 73 -14.40 9.03 -26.87
N GLY A 74 -14.79 10.30 -26.91
CA GLY A 74 -13.89 11.44 -26.73
C GLY A 74 -13.29 11.50 -25.32
N ALA A 75 -14.15 11.44 -24.30
CA ALA A 75 -13.73 11.44 -22.90
C ALA A 75 -12.81 10.26 -22.55
N ARG A 76 -13.14 9.04 -23.03
CA ARG A 76 -12.28 7.86 -22.83
C ARG A 76 -10.97 7.94 -23.63
N SER A 77 -11.03 8.55 -24.82
CA SER A 77 -9.83 8.78 -25.63
C SER A 77 -8.85 9.69 -24.91
N LEU A 78 -9.32 10.78 -24.28
CA LEU A 78 -8.47 11.78 -23.63
C LEU A 78 -7.54 11.19 -22.57
N VAL A 79 -8.02 10.20 -21.83
CA VAL A 79 -7.25 9.54 -20.76
C VAL A 79 -6.57 8.24 -21.21
N LYS A 80 -6.67 7.86 -22.50
CA LYS A 80 -6.21 6.55 -22.99
C LYS A 80 -4.75 6.26 -22.66
N ASP A 81 -3.88 7.27 -22.74
CA ASP A 81 -2.43 7.10 -22.61
C ASP A 81 -2.00 6.87 -21.15
N LEU A 82 -2.86 7.17 -20.17
CA LEU A 82 -2.57 7.01 -18.75
C LEU A 82 -2.51 5.53 -18.32
N MET A 83 -2.95 4.61 -19.18
CA MET A 83 -2.87 3.15 -18.96
C MET A 83 -1.84 2.47 -19.88
N ALA A 84 -1.07 3.27 -20.63
CA ALA A 84 0.01 2.76 -21.44
C ALA A 84 1.16 2.28 -20.53
N PRO A 85 1.85 1.17 -20.85
CA PRO A 85 3.00 0.72 -20.07
C PRO A 85 4.05 1.81 -19.86
N THR A 86 4.30 2.62 -20.89
CA THR A 86 5.25 3.75 -20.79
C THR A 86 4.88 4.70 -19.67
N PHE A 87 3.64 5.18 -19.59
CA PHE A 87 3.17 6.05 -18.51
C PHE A 87 3.29 5.36 -17.14
N LEU A 88 2.81 4.12 -17.04
CA LEU A 88 2.78 3.38 -15.79
C LEU A 88 4.19 3.17 -15.22
N HIS A 89 5.16 2.78 -16.05
CA HIS A 89 6.53 2.53 -15.60
C HIS A 89 7.35 3.82 -15.36
N THR A 90 7.13 4.90 -16.11
CA THR A 90 7.96 6.12 -16.00
C THR A 90 7.39 7.19 -15.08
N VAL A 91 6.07 7.21 -14.89
CA VAL A 91 5.37 8.24 -14.10
C VAL A 91 4.82 7.68 -12.80
N SER A 92 4.12 6.54 -12.85
CA SER A 92 3.43 6.00 -11.66
C SER A 92 4.37 5.18 -10.78
N ALA A 93 5.10 4.22 -11.37
CA ALA A 93 5.94 3.29 -10.63
C ALA A 93 7.08 3.91 -9.79
N PRO A 94 7.75 5.00 -10.20
CA PRO A 94 8.86 5.56 -9.42
C PRO A 94 8.47 6.12 -8.05
N SER A 95 7.17 6.31 -7.79
CA SER A 95 6.67 6.80 -6.51
C SER A 95 6.71 5.69 -5.46
N SER A 96 7.50 5.87 -4.40
CA SER A 96 7.61 4.93 -3.26
C SER A 96 6.67 5.27 -2.10
N HIS A 97 5.67 6.12 -2.35
CA HIS A 97 4.73 6.61 -1.34
C HIS A 97 3.44 5.77 -1.29
N LEU A 98 2.53 6.12 -0.38
CA LEU A 98 1.21 5.47 -0.30
C LEU A 98 0.31 5.92 -1.46
N THR A 99 -0.78 5.19 -1.64
CA THR A 99 -1.69 5.29 -2.79
C THR A 99 -2.04 6.73 -3.18
N PHE A 100 -2.42 7.61 -2.23
CA PHE A 100 -2.84 8.98 -2.59
C PHE A 100 -1.67 9.80 -3.15
N ASP A 101 -0.48 9.61 -2.59
CA ASP A 101 0.70 10.33 -3.01
C ASP A 101 1.21 9.83 -4.37
N ILE A 102 1.09 8.53 -4.65
CA ILE A 102 1.32 7.99 -6.01
C ILE A 102 0.33 8.63 -6.98
N MET A 103 -0.95 8.70 -6.61
CA MET A 103 -1.99 9.30 -7.45
C MET A 103 -1.78 10.80 -7.65
N ALA A 104 -1.44 11.56 -6.60
CA ALA A 104 -1.18 12.99 -6.69
C ALA A 104 0.10 13.31 -7.49
N ALA A 105 1.18 12.55 -7.27
CA ALA A 105 2.42 12.68 -8.04
C ALA A 105 2.20 12.31 -9.51
N SER A 106 1.57 11.17 -9.78
CA SER A 106 1.34 10.69 -11.15
C SER A 106 0.31 11.54 -11.89
N ALA A 107 -0.74 12.04 -11.22
CA ALA A 107 -1.79 12.83 -11.87
C ALA A 107 -1.37 14.28 -12.10
N LEU A 108 -0.83 14.93 -11.06
CA LEU A 108 -0.63 16.38 -11.01
C LEU A 108 0.84 16.78 -11.05
N GLY A 109 1.78 15.83 -10.97
CA GLY A 109 3.22 16.12 -10.93
C GLY A 109 3.68 16.73 -9.60
N VAL A 110 2.98 16.44 -8.50
CA VAL A 110 3.37 16.87 -7.16
C VAL A 110 4.75 16.30 -6.82
N ASP A 111 5.65 17.14 -6.32
CA ASP A 111 6.98 16.69 -5.88
C ASP A 111 6.83 15.66 -4.75
N PRO A 112 7.47 14.49 -4.83
CA PRO A 112 7.48 13.49 -3.76
C PRO A 112 7.81 14.04 -2.37
N LYS A 113 8.64 15.09 -2.28
CA LYS A 113 8.98 15.78 -1.02
C LYS A 113 7.81 16.53 -0.38
N GLU A 114 6.82 16.89 -1.19
CA GLU A 114 5.60 17.59 -0.81
C GLU A 114 4.42 16.64 -0.54
N SER A 115 4.65 15.33 -0.66
CA SER A 115 3.65 14.30 -0.41
C SER A 115 3.10 14.35 1.02
N ALA A 116 1.84 13.96 1.17
CA ALA A 116 1.14 13.92 2.45
C ALA A 116 1.82 12.93 3.40
N THR A 117 2.26 11.77 2.90
CA THR A 117 3.00 10.77 3.68
C THR A 117 4.32 11.34 4.22
N VAL A 118 5.11 12.04 3.40
CA VAL A 118 6.39 12.61 3.87
C VAL A 118 6.14 13.70 4.93
N LYS A 119 5.15 14.55 4.73
CA LYS A 119 4.75 15.58 5.72
C LYS A 119 4.33 14.94 7.04
N HIS A 120 3.52 13.88 6.97
CA HIS A 120 3.08 13.12 8.13
C HIS A 120 4.26 12.45 8.85
N ILE A 121 5.15 11.77 8.14
CA ILE A 121 6.34 11.13 8.72
C ILE A 121 7.23 12.16 9.43
N ARG A 122 7.51 13.31 8.80
CA ARG A 122 8.31 14.38 9.43
C ARG A 122 7.66 14.88 10.72
N LYS A 123 6.34 15.01 10.74
CA LYS A 123 5.59 15.47 11.92
C LYS A 123 5.58 14.43 13.04
N LEU A 124 5.43 13.14 12.71
CA LEU A 124 5.56 12.03 13.67
C LEU A 124 6.97 11.97 14.26
N GLN A 125 8.00 12.12 13.43
CA GLN A 125 9.39 12.16 13.90
C GLN A 125 9.66 13.34 14.84
N ALA A 126 9.05 14.50 14.57
CA ALA A 126 9.18 15.68 15.42
C ALA A 126 8.38 15.60 16.74
N THR A 127 7.24 14.90 16.74
CA THR A 127 6.34 14.80 17.91
C THR A 127 6.58 13.56 18.76
N GLY A 128 7.35 12.60 18.25
CA GLY A 128 7.62 11.31 18.90
C GLY A 128 6.63 10.22 18.46
N LEU A 129 7.14 9.00 18.32
CA LEU A 129 6.30 7.85 17.98
C LEU A 129 5.50 7.40 19.21
N PRO A 130 4.16 7.26 19.10
CA PRO A 130 3.36 6.75 20.20
C PRO A 130 3.80 5.32 20.52
N ARG A 131 4.09 5.05 21.80
CA ARG A 131 4.48 3.72 22.28
C ARG A 131 3.27 2.99 22.85
N ALA A 132 3.19 1.69 22.58
CA ALA A 132 2.20 0.84 23.23
C ALA A 132 2.48 0.78 24.73
N SER A 133 1.47 1.08 25.55
CA SER A 133 1.50 0.94 27.01
C SER A 133 0.87 -0.37 27.50
N GLY A 134 0.51 -1.28 26.57
CA GLY A 134 -0.17 -2.54 26.85
C GLY A 134 -0.75 -3.16 25.57
N PRO A 135 -1.72 -4.09 25.68
CA PRO A 135 -2.33 -4.76 24.52
C PRO A 135 -3.27 -3.85 23.70
N ALA A 136 -3.57 -2.64 24.19
CA ALA A 136 -4.47 -1.72 23.50
C ALA A 136 -3.84 -1.19 22.19
N PRO A 137 -4.64 -0.96 21.13
CA PRO A 137 -4.15 -0.40 19.89
C PRO A 137 -3.48 0.96 20.09
N VAL A 138 -2.32 1.14 19.46
CA VAL A 138 -1.61 2.41 19.46
C VAL A 138 -2.40 3.41 18.61
N LYS A 139 -2.82 4.52 19.23
CA LYS A 139 -3.48 5.62 18.52
C LYS A 139 -2.43 6.57 17.99
N PHE A 140 -2.36 6.69 16.66
CA PHE A 140 -1.59 7.74 16.02
C PHE A 140 -2.31 9.08 16.15
N PRO A 141 -1.60 10.21 16.25
CA PRO A 141 -2.21 11.53 16.22
C PRO A 141 -3.04 11.71 14.94
N ALA A 142 -4.19 12.38 15.04
CA ALA A 142 -4.93 12.81 13.87
C ALA A 142 -4.19 13.98 13.19
N TRP A 143 -4.21 14.01 11.86
CA TRP A 143 -3.50 15.03 11.09
C TRP A 143 -4.37 15.63 9.99
N ASP A 144 -4.03 16.85 9.61
CA ASP A 144 -4.73 17.58 8.55
C ASP A 144 -4.61 16.82 7.23
N THR A 145 -5.75 16.39 6.72
CA THR A 145 -5.85 15.73 5.42
C THR A 145 -5.65 16.77 4.32
N PRO A 146 -4.84 16.51 3.27
CA PRO A 146 -4.70 17.43 2.14
C PRO A 146 -6.06 17.88 1.62
N GLU A 147 -6.22 19.17 1.31
CA GLU A 147 -7.52 19.73 0.89
C GLU A 147 -8.13 18.98 -0.31
N LEU A 148 -7.30 18.60 -1.29
CA LEU A 148 -7.76 17.82 -2.44
C LEU A 148 -8.24 16.42 -2.05
N LEU A 149 -7.56 15.75 -1.11
CA LEU A 149 -7.98 14.43 -0.63
C LEU A 149 -9.29 14.53 0.16
N SER A 150 -9.42 15.56 1.00
CA SER A 150 -10.67 15.85 1.70
C SER A 150 -11.83 16.12 0.72
N ALA A 151 -11.57 16.91 -0.34
CA ALA A 151 -12.55 17.15 -1.39
C ALA A 151 -12.93 15.87 -2.15
N ILE A 152 -11.98 14.96 -2.39
CA ILE A 152 -12.23 13.65 -2.99
C ILE A 152 -13.16 12.82 -2.09
N PHE A 153 -12.87 12.69 -0.79
CA PHE A 153 -13.73 11.94 0.14
C PHE A 153 -15.16 12.49 0.19
N VAL A 154 -15.33 13.82 0.18
CA VAL A 154 -16.66 14.45 0.14
C VAL A 154 -17.41 14.12 -1.16
N ILE A 155 -16.70 14.07 -2.30
CA ILE A 155 -17.29 13.68 -3.60
C ILE A 155 -17.66 12.18 -3.60
N GLU A 156 -16.80 11.33 -3.04
CA GLU A 156 -17.00 9.89 -2.96
C GLU A 156 -18.18 9.52 -2.06
N ASP A 157 -18.26 10.12 -0.87
CA ASP A 157 -19.39 9.97 0.05
C ASP A 157 -20.71 10.42 -0.59
N ALA A 158 -20.69 11.55 -1.32
CA ALA A 158 -21.86 12.01 -2.05
C ALA A 158 -22.29 11.06 -3.18
N ALA A 159 -21.34 10.45 -3.88
CA ALA A 159 -21.64 9.44 -4.89
C ALA A 159 -22.25 8.17 -4.26
N GLY A 160 -21.66 7.67 -3.17
CA GLY A 160 -22.19 6.51 -2.42
C GLY A 160 -23.62 6.75 -1.93
N LYS A 161 -23.88 7.91 -1.31
CA LYS A 161 -25.24 8.31 -0.88
C LYS A 161 -26.22 8.50 -2.04
N ALA A 162 -25.74 8.94 -3.21
CA ALA A 162 -26.58 9.09 -4.38
C ALA A 162 -27.07 7.75 -4.95
N ILE A 163 -26.26 6.67 -4.86
CA ILE A 163 -26.65 5.32 -5.30
C ILE A 163 -27.88 4.82 -4.53
N SER A 164 -27.91 5.08 -3.23
CA SER A 164 -29.00 4.67 -2.34
C SER A 164 -30.18 5.66 -2.31
N SER A 165 -30.07 6.78 -3.04
CA SER A 165 -31.12 7.81 -3.09
C SER A 165 -32.21 7.44 -4.11
N PRO A 166 -33.51 7.65 -3.81
CA PRO A 166 -34.60 7.39 -4.76
C PRO A 166 -34.45 8.17 -6.08
N ASN A 167 -33.79 9.32 -6.04
CA ASN A 167 -33.46 10.13 -7.21
C ASN A 167 -32.10 10.81 -7.04
N ALA A 168 -31.06 10.24 -7.65
CA ALA A 168 -29.70 10.75 -7.58
C ALA A 168 -29.56 12.18 -8.14
N THR A 169 -30.26 12.52 -9.23
CA THR A 169 -30.22 13.89 -9.80
C THR A 169 -30.74 14.92 -8.80
N LEU A 170 -31.89 14.65 -8.17
CA LEU A 170 -32.48 15.54 -7.17
C LEU A 170 -31.61 15.60 -5.90
N PHE A 171 -31.05 14.47 -5.47
CA PHE A 171 -30.09 14.41 -4.37
C PHE A 171 -28.90 15.34 -4.62
N HIS A 172 -28.30 15.27 -5.80
CA HIS A 172 -27.17 16.12 -6.17
C HIS A 172 -27.56 17.59 -6.28
N TRP A 173 -28.72 17.88 -6.88
CA TRP A 173 -29.25 19.25 -6.94
C TRP A 173 -29.44 19.85 -5.55
N TYR A 174 -30.07 19.11 -4.64
CA TYR A 174 -30.29 19.54 -3.26
C TYR A 174 -28.97 19.77 -2.52
N ASN A 175 -28.04 18.81 -2.60
CA ASN A 175 -26.73 18.96 -1.96
C ASN A 175 -25.93 20.14 -2.52
N LYS A 176 -25.96 20.38 -3.83
CA LYS A 176 -25.33 21.57 -4.41
C LYS A 176 -25.90 22.87 -3.86
N LEU A 177 -27.21 22.94 -3.65
CA LEU A 177 -27.88 24.15 -3.15
C LEU A 177 -27.68 24.35 -1.64
N PHE A 178 -27.73 23.30 -0.84
CA PHE A 178 -27.82 23.44 0.62
C PHE A 178 -26.60 22.92 1.38
N ASN A 179 -25.78 22.05 0.80
CA ASN A 179 -24.58 21.51 1.44
C ASN A 179 -23.33 22.34 1.09
N SER A 180 -22.81 23.09 2.08
CA SER A 180 -21.61 23.92 1.90
C SER A 180 -20.33 23.11 1.69
N GLU A 181 -20.24 21.91 2.26
CA GLU A 181 -19.06 21.04 2.11
C GLU A 181 -18.93 20.56 0.67
N ILE A 182 -20.04 20.17 0.03
CA ILE A 182 -20.06 19.77 -1.38
C ILE A 182 -19.63 20.92 -2.31
N ARG A 183 -20.12 22.14 -2.03
CA ARG A 183 -19.69 23.33 -2.80
C ARG A 183 -18.22 23.66 -2.58
N HIS A 184 -17.75 23.53 -1.34
CA HIS A 184 -16.34 23.75 -1.01
C HIS A 184 -15.44 22.72 -1.70
N ALA A 185 -15.77 21.43 -1.61
CA ALA A 185 -15.06 20.34 -2.29
C ALA A 185 -15.03 20.55 -3.81
N ALA A 186 -16.15 20.92 -4.44
CA ALA A 186 -16.19 21.24 -5.86
C ALA A 186 -15.26 22.41 -6.21
N LYS A 187 -15.25 23.47 -5.40
CA LYS A 187 -14.37 24.63 -5.60
C LYS A 187 -12.89 24.27 -5.46
N VAL A 188 -12.53 23.48 -4.44
CA VAL A 188 -11.16 22.98 -4.24
C VAL A 188 -10.73 22.13 -5.43
N LYS A 189 -11.54 21.14 -5.81
CA LYS A 189 -11.32 20.30 -6.99
C LYS A 189 -11.07 21.14 -8.24
N ASP A 190 -12.01 22.01 -8.59
CA ASP A 190 -11.94 22.79 -9.84
C ASP A 190 -10.72 23.72 -9.84
N ALA A 191 -10.43 24.39 -8.72
CA ALA A 191 -9.28 25.27 -8.59
C ALA A 191 -7.94 24.52 -8.73
N THR A 192 -7.79 23.38 -8.04
CA THR A 192 -6.56 22.58 -8.07
C THR A 192 -6.30 22.00 -9.46
N LEU A 193 -7.31 21.42 -10.10
CA LEU A 193 -7.17 20.81 -11.42
C LEU A 193 -6.91 21.84 -12.51
N LEU A 194 -7.64 22.96 -12.48
CA LEU A 194 -7.41 24.05 -13.42
C LEU A 194 -6.01 24.65 -13.28
N ALA A 195 -5.51 24.80 -12.04
CA ALA A 195 -4.15 25.26 -11.80
C ALA A 195 -3.11 24.30 -12.41
N ALA A 196 -3.27 22.99 -12.22
CA ALA A 196 -2.38 21.98 -12.79
C ALA A 196 -2.41 21.96 -14.33
N ILE A 197 -3.61 22.08 -14.93
CA ILE A 197 -3.80 22.15 -16.38
C ILE A 197 -3.13 23.41 -16.94
N ASN A 198 -3.34 24.56 -16.31
CA ASN A 198 -2.76 25.82 -16.73
C ASN A 198 -1.23 25.79 -16.65
N ASP A 199 -0.66 25.24 -15.57
CA ASP A 199 0.79 25.05 -15.47
C ASP A 199 1.34 24.17 -16.59
N SER A 200 0.72 23.01 -16.82
CA SER A 200 1.13 22.06 -17.85
C SER A 200 1.05 22.67 -19.26
N SER A 201 -0.05 23.33 -19.59
CA SER A 201 -0.24 24.01 -20.89
C SER A 201 0.76 25.13 -21.12
N ARG A 202 1.10 25.91 -20.07
CA ARG A 202 2.15 26.93 -20.13
C ARG A 202 3.52 26.30 -20.40
N ARG A 203 3.89 25.25 -19.66
CA ARG A 203 5.17 24.54 -19.88
C ARG A 203 5.28 23.98 -21.30
N LEU A 204 4.19 23.45 -21.85
CA LEU A 204 4.13 22.96 -23.23
C LEU A 204 4.29 24.10 -24.24
N ALA A 205 3.65 25.25 -24.00
CA ALA A 205 3.74 26.42 -24.88
C ALA A 205 5.14 27.05 -24.88
N GLU A 206 5.82 27.10 -23.73
CA GLU A 206 7.18 27.62 -23.60
C GLU A 206 8.22 26.71 -24.26
N ASN A 207 8.01 25.39 -24.26
CA ASN A 207 9.00 24.39 -24.68
C ASN A 207 8.40 23.29 -25.58
N PRO A 208 7.77 23.62 -26.72
CA PRO A 208 6.96 22.66 -27.49
C PRO A 208 7.77 21.49 -28.07
N THR A 209 9.03 21.71 -28.43
CA THR A 209 9.90 20.68 -29.05
C THR A 209 10.62 19.81 -28.02
N THR A 210 10.74 20.27 -26.77
CA THR A 210 11.46 19.58 -25.69
C THR A 210 10.55 19.13 -24.55
N PHE A 211 9.25 19.40 -24.65
CA PHE A 211 8.25 19.00 -23.66
C PHE A 211 8.24 17.48 -23.48
N LYS A 212 8.61 17.04 -22.28
CA LYS A 212 8.51 15.65 -21.85
C LYS A 212 7.40 15.54 -20.82
N PRO A 213 6.31 14.82 -21.12
CA PRO A 213 5.25 14.60 -20.15
C PRO A 213 5.76 13.88 -18.90
N ARG A 214 5.41 14.39 -17.72
CA ARG A 214 5.83 13.82 -16.42
C ARG A 214 4.66 13.42 -15.51
N SER A 215 3.44 13.71 -15.91
CA SER A 215 2.22 13.48 -15.14
C SER A 215 1.02 13.29 -16.06
N ALA A 216 -0.10 12.81 -15.54
CA ALA A 216 -1.32 12.58 -16.30
C ALA A 216 -1.81 13.86 -16.97
N VAL A 217 -1.75 14.99 -16.24
CA VAL A 217 -2.11 16.29 -16.80
C VAL A 217 -1.24 16.65 -18.01
N ASP A 218 0.07 16.36 -17.98
CA ASP A 218 0.96 16.61 -19.13
C ASP A 218 0.58 15.76 -20.35
N TYR A 219 0.28 14.47 -20.14
CA TYR A 219 -0.18 13.59 -21.21
C TYR A 219 -1.51 14.04 -21.80
N MET A 220 -2.47 14.43 -20.94
CA MET A 220 -3.78 14.90 -21.38
C MET A 220 -3.69 16.23 -22.13
N VAL A 221 -2.89 17.19 -21.66
CA VAL A 221 -2.65 18.48 -22.34
C VAL A 221 -1.98 18.25 -23.71
N GLN A 222 -0.96 17.39 -23.77
CA GLN A 222 -0.31 17.06 -25.03
C GLN A 222 -1.30 16.42 -26.02
N ARG A 223 -2.15 15.52 -25.54
CA ARG A 223 -3.14 14.83 -26.36
C ARG A 223 -4.23 15.77 -26.88
N GLU A 224 -4.73 16.67 -26.04
CA GLU A 224 -5.70 17.68 -26.44
C GLU A 224 -5.10 18.60 -27.53
N LEU A 225 -3.84 19.01 -27.38
CA LEU A 225 -3.15 19.78 -28.42
C LEU A 225 -3.07 19.02 -29.75
N GLN A 226 -2.69 17.75 -29.73
CA GLN A 226 -2.60 16.92 -30.93
C GLN A 226 -3.98 16.70 -31.58
N ALA A 227 -5.02 16.48 -30.76
CA ALA A 227 -6.39 16.30 -31.23
C ALA A 227 -6.90 17.58 -31.92
N ALA A 228 -6.67 18.74 -31.30
CA ALA A 228 -7.05 20.04 -31.85
C ALA A 228 -6.32 20.34 -33.16
N GLN A 229 -5.00 20.07 -33.23
CA GLN A 229 -4.22 20.21 -34.47
C GLN A 229 -4.77 19.34 -35.59
N LYS A 230 -5.10 18.07 -35.31
CA LYS A 230 -5.67 17.15 -36.29
C LYS A 230 -7.06 17.59 -36.78
N ALA A 231 -7.85 18.19 -35.89
CA ALA A 231 -9.18 18.70 -36.22
C ALA A 231 -9.16 20.09 -36.88
N GLY A 232 -8.01 20.76 -36.92
CA GLY A 232 -7.91 22.16 -37.36
C GLY A 232 -8.60 23.15 -36.40
N THR A 233 -8.74 22.78 -35.13
CA THR A 233 -9.38 23.59 -34.08
C THR A 233 -8.35 24.09 -33.06
N LYS A 234 -8.77 25.02 -32.19
CA LYS A 234 -7.96 25.41 -31.02
C LYS A 234 -8.13 24.39 -29.89
N PRO A 235 -7.07 24.09 -29.11
CA PRO A 235 -7.17 23.19 -27.96
C PRO A 235 -8.03 23.81 -26.85
N SER A 236 -8.81 22.97 -26.18
CA SER A 236 -9.68 23.35 -25.07
C SER A 236 -9.19 22.75 -23.76
N PHE A 237 -8.14 23.36 -23.19
CA PHE A 237 -7.52 22.87 -21.95
C PHE A 237 -8.41 23.06 -20.72
N ALA A 238 -9.14 24.17 -20.63
CA ALA A 238 -10.06 24.45 -19.52
C ALA A 238 -11.44 23.78 -19.68
N SER A 239 -11.51 22.66 -20.41
CA SER A 239 -12.76 21.92 -20.61
C SER A 239 -13.15 21.09 -19.38
N GLY A 240 -14.44 20.80 -19.28
CA GLY A 240 -14.96 19.89 -18.25
C GLY A 240 -14.40 18.48 -18.42
N GLU A 241 -14.20 18.01 -19.65
CA GLU A 241 -13.60 16.70 -19.96
C GLU A 241 -12.16 16.58 -19.44
N MET A 242 -11.35 17.64 -19.51
CA MET A 242 -10.00 17.67 -18.94
C MET A 242 -10.04 17.53 -17.42
N SER A 243 -10.86 18.35 -16.75
CA SER A 243 -10.95 18.35 -15.29
C SER A 243 -11.57 17.05 -14.77
N ASP A 244 -12.68 16.62 -15.35
CA ASP A 244 -13.41 15.42 -14.92
C ASP A 244 -12.63 14.14 -15.28
N GLY A 245 -11.83 14.15 -16.36
CA GLY A 245 -10.85 13.11 -16.71
C GLY A 245 -9.79 12.92 -15.62
N LEU A 246 -9.20 14.02 -15.15
CA LEU A 246 -8.15 13.99 -14.13
C LEU A 246 -8.68 13.55 -12.76
N ILE A 247 -9.81 14.11 -12.33
CA ILE A 247 -10.38 13.71 -11.03
C ILE A 247 -10.89 12.26 -11.06
N GLY A 248 -11.42 11.79 -12.19
CA GLY A 248 -11.82 10.39 -12.36
C GLY A 248 -10.63 9.43 -12.25
N TYR A 249 -9.45 9.83 -12.74
CA TYR A 249 -8.20 9.10 -12.50
C TYR A 249 -7.85 9.05 -11.01
N LEU A 250 -7.84 10.20 -10.32
CA LEU A 250 -7.53 10.30 -8.89
C LEU A 250 -8.47 9.46 -8.00
N ILE A 251 -9.79 9.65 -8.14
CA ILE A 251 -10.83 8.93 -7.38
C ILE A 251 -10.69 7.42 -7.62
N GLY A 252 -10.64 7.00 -8.89
CA GLY A 252 -10.66 5.58 -9.24
C GLY A 252 -9.42 4.81 -8.76
N GLY A 253 -8.23 5.41 -8.88
CA GLY A 253 -6.98 4.76 -8.50
C GLY A 253 -6.70 4.77 -6.99
N GLN A 254 -7.17 5.81 -6.28
CA GLN A 254 -6.89 5.94 -4.86
C GLN A 254 -7.71 4.98 -4.01
N ASP A 255 -9.03 5.07 -4.11
CA ASP A 255 -9.88 4.52 -3.05
C ASP A 255 -10.02 2.99 -3.12
N SER A 256 -10.08 2.46 -4.35
CA SER A 256 -10.16 1.02 -4.61
C SER A 256 -8.87 0.27 -4.23
N THR A 257 -7.71 0.85 -4.56
CA THR A 257 -6.40 0.28 -4.17
C THR A 257 -6.21 0.35 -2.66
N HIS A 258 -6.59 1.45 -2.02
CA HIS A 258 -6.53 1.59 -0.56
C HIS A 258 -7.35 0.50 0.15
N SER A 259 -8.61 0.31 -0.26
CA SER A 259 -9.48 -0.76 0.23
C SER A 259 -8.81 -2.14 0.12
N THR A 260 -8.30 -2.48 -1.07
CA THR A 260 -7.65 -3.77 -1.32
C THR A 260 -6.43 -3.98 -0.42
N LEU A 261 -5.61 -2.93 -0.20
CA LEU A 261 -4.43 -3.01 0.66
C LEU A 261 -4.78 -3.18 2.15
N CYS A 262 -5.88 -2.57 2.60
CA CYS A 262 -6.39 -2.78 3.96
C CYS A 262 -6.79 -4.25 4.17
N PHE A 263 -7.53 -4.84 3.22
CA PHE A 263 -7.87 -6.27 3.28
C PHE A 263 -6.62 -7.16 3.17
N ALA A 264 -5.68 -6.84 2.29
CA ALA A 264 -4.42 -7.55 2.18
C ALA A 264 -3.66 -7.57 3.52
N ALA A 265 -3.59 -6.43 4.23
CA ALA A 265 -2.94 -6.36 5.54
C ALA A 265 -3.62 -7.26 6.59
N LYS A 266 -4.96 -7.31 6.60
CA LYS A 266 -5.73 -8.22 7.48
C LYS A 266 -5.53 -9.70 7.11
N ARG A 267 -5.48 -10.03 5.81
CA ARG A 267 -5.18 -11.39 5.35
C ARG A 267 -3.76 -11.80 5.72
N LEU A 268 -2.77 -10.91 5.61
CA LEU A 268 -1.39 -11.20 6.00
C LEU A 268 -1.25 -11.52 7.49
N SER A 269 -1.99 -10.85 8.38
CA SER A 269 -1.96 -11.12 9.82
C SER A 269 -2.63 -12.44 10.22
N GLN A 270 -3.58 -12.94 9.42
CA GLN A 270 -4.26 -14.21 9.70
C GLN A 270 -3.59 -15.42 9.04
N TYR A 271 -3.11 -15.28 7.80
CA TYR A 271 -2.59 -16.40 7.01
C TYR A 271 -1.05 -16.41 7.02
N GLN A 272 -0.47 -16.84 8.15
CA GLN A 272 0.98 -16.81 8.37
C GLN A 272 1.77 -17.68 7.37
N ASP A 273 1.21 -18.82 6.96
CA ASP A 273 1.82 -19.67 5.93
C ASP A 273 1.86 -18.99 4.56
N VAL A 274 0.78 -18.30 4.20
CA VAL A 274 0.72 -17.51 2.97
C VAL A 274 1.73 -16.37 3.01
N GLN A 275 1.82 -15.66 4.14
CA GLN A 275 2.79 -14.58 4.35
C GLN A 275 4.24 -15.09 4.21
N ARG A 276 4.55 -16.26 4.80
CA ARG A 276 5.86 -16.90 4.70
C ARG A 276 6.22 -17.24 3.25
N LYS A 277 5.33 -17.94 2.54
CA LYS A 277 5.53 -18.31 1.12
C LYS A 277 5.69 -17.08 0.22
N LEU A 278 4.87 -16.05 0.43
CA LEU A 278 4.98 -14.77 -0.28
C LEU A 278 6.34 -14.12 -0.05
N ARG A 279 6.81 -14.09 1.20
CA ARG A 279 8.13 -13.55 1.53
C ARG A 279 9.28 -14.36 0.91
N GLU A 280 9.23 -15.69 1.01
CA GLU A 280 10.22 -16.57 0.40
C GLU A 280 10.28 -16.38 -1.12
N ALA A 281 9.13 -16.26 -1.79
CA ALA A 281 9.04 -15.96 -3.22
C ALA A 281 9.66 -14.61 -3.57
N LEU A 282 9.41 -13.57 -2.75
CA LEU A 282 10.01 -12.24 -2.93
C LEU A 282 11.54 -12.28 -2.76
N HIS A 283 12.05 -12.89 -1.69
CA HIS A 283 13.50 -12.99 -1.47
C HIS A 283 14.21 -13.75 -2.59
N LYS A 284 13.59 -14.83 -3.10
CA LYS A 284 14.10 -15.60 -4.24
C LYS A 284 14.06 -14.80 -5.55
N ALA A 285 13.05 -13.97 -5.75
CA ALA A 285 12.89 -13.15 -6.95
C ALA A 285 13.83 -11.94 -7.00
N TYR A 286 14.23 -11.42 -5.83
CA TYR A 286 15.11 -10.25 -5.71
C TYR A 286 16.38 -10.57 -4.92
N PRO A 287 17.23 -11.50 -5.40
CA PRO A 287 18.40 -11.97 -4.66
C PRO A 287 19.40 -10.84 -4.39
N ASP A 288 19.64 -9.94 -5.35
CA ASP A 288 20.54 -8.79 -5.13
C ASP A 288 20.00 -7.84 -4.05
N ALA A 289 18.68 -7.58 -4.04
CA ALA A 289 18.07 -6.74 -3.01
C ALA A 289 18.21 -7.39 -1.62
N TYR A 290 17.95 -8.70 -1.55
CA TYR A 290 18.02 -9.49 -0.33
C TYR A 290 19.45 -9.59 0.22
N GLU A 291 20.41 -10.01 -0.62
CA GLU A 291 21.82 -10.19 -0.24
C GLU A 291 22.48 -8.88 0.19
N ASN A 292 22.05 -7.74 -0.38
CA ASN A 292 22.58 -6.41 -0.01
C ASN A 292 21.77 -5.72 1.09
N GLY A 293 20.69 -6.34 1.60
CA GLY A 293 19.86 -5.76 2.67
C GLY A 293 19.19 -4.44 2.27
N ARG A 294 18.80 -4.31 1.00
CA ARG A 294 18.11 -3.12 0.46
C ARG A 294 16.67 -3.45 0.07
N LEU A 295 15.88 -2.41 -0.14
CA LEU A 295 14.57 -2.57 -0.77
C LEU A 295 14.74 -2.94 -2.25
N PRO A 296 13.88 -3.81 -2.81
CA PRO A 296 13.74 -3.92 -4.25
C PRO A 296 13.23 -2.59 -4.80
N THR A 297 13.85 -2.14 -5.88
CA THR A 297 13.48 -0.88 -6.56
C THR A 297 12.19 -1.07 -7.35
N ALA A 298 11.49 0.03 -7.64
CA ALA A 298 10.30 -0.03 -8.48
C ALA A 298 10.57 -0.65 -9.87
N ASP A 299 11.75 -0.40 -10.44
CA ASP A 299 12.15 -0.98 -11.72
C ASP A 299 12.29 -2.51 -11.64
N GLU A 300 12.87 -3.02 -10.55
CA GLU A 300 12.97 -4.47 -10.31
C GLU A 300 11.60 -5.11 -10.10
N ILE A 301 10.74 -4.51 -9.27
CA ILE A 301 9.41 -5.05 -8.98
C ILE A 301 8.54 -5.10 -10.24
N THR A 302 8.69 -4.12 -11.12
CA THR A 302 7.89 -4.03 -12.34
C THR A 302 8.38 -4.92 -13.48
N LYS A 303 9.67 -5.26 -13.52
CA LYS A 303 10.25 -6.13 -14.57
C LYS A 303 10.28 -7.60 -14.19
N THR A 304 10.29 -7.92 -12.90
CA THR A 304 10.32 -9.31 -12.42
C THR A 304 8.90 -9.85 -12.29
N GLN A 305 8.66 -11.05 -12.82
CA GLN A 305 7.42 -11.78 -12.58
C GLN A 305 7.59 -12.61 -11.30
N VAL A 306 6.69 -12.41 -10.33
CA VAL A 306 6.66 -13.19 -9.09
C VAL A 306 5.27 -13.80 -8.99
N PRO A 307 5.04 -15.00 -9.55
CA PRO A 307 3.71 -15.59 -9.66
C PRO A 307 2.93 -15.62 -8.34
N TYR A 308 3.61 -15.88 -7.22
CA TYR A 308 2.98 -15.92 -5.90
C TYR A 308 2.48 -14.54 -5.43
N VAL A 309 3.12 -13.43 -5.84
CA VAL A 309 2.63 -12.07 -5.55
C VAL A 309 1.35 -11.80 -6.32
N ASP A 310 1.33 -12.14 -7.61
CA ASP A 310 0.14 -11.97 -8.46
C ASP A 310 -1.00 -12.86 -7.93
N ALA A 311 -0.71 -14.11 -7.57
CA ALA A 311 -1.66 -15.04 -6.95
C ALA A 311 -2.23 -14.52 -5.62
N PHE A 312 -1.39 -13.98 -4.73
CA PHE A 312 -1.84 -13.40 -3.47
C PHE A 312 -2.77 -12.20 -3.70
N ILE A 313 -2.40 -11.27 -4.59
CA ILE A 313 -3.22 -10.10 -4.91
C ILE A 313 -4.59 -10.52 -5.45
N GLN A 314 -4.62 -11.55 -6.30
CA GLN A 314 -5.86 -12.03 -6.91
C GLN A 314 -6.75 -12.74 -5.89
N GLU A 315 -6.15 -13.47 -4.94
CA GLU A 315 -6.89 -14.07 -3.85
C GLU A 315 -7.47 -13.04 -2.88
N VAL A 316 -6.75 -11.94 -2.60
CA VAL A 316 -7.31 -10.79 -1.87
C VAL A 316 -8.50 -10.19 -2.62
N LEU A 317 -8.35 -9.90 -3.91
CA LEU A 317 -9.43 -9.31 -4.70
C LEU A 317 -10.64 -10.23 -4.84
N ARG A 318 -10.45 -11.56 -4.83
CA ARG A 318 -11.53 -12.54 -4.85
C ARG A 318 -12.27 -12.59 -3.51
N ALA A 319 -11.52 -12.62 -2.42
CA ALA A 319 -12.08 -12.74 -1.08
C ALA A 319 -12.72 -11.43 -0.59
N ASP A 320 -12.13 -10.30 -0.95
CA ASP A 320 -12.49 -8.97 -0.45
C ASP A 320 -12.50 -7.93 -1.60
N PRO A 321 -13.40 -8.05 -2.59
CA PRO A 321 -13.43 -7.16 -3.74
C PRO A 321 -13.87 -5.74 -3.34
N PRO A 322 -13.16 -4.68 -3.79
CA PRO A 322 -13.56 -3.30 -3.49
C PRO A 322 -14.96 -2.95 -3.98
N SER A 323 -15.41 -3.55 -5.08
CA SER A 323 -16.77 -3.37 -5.61
C SER A 323 -17.48 -4.73 -5.68
N PRO A 324 -18.51 -4.97 -4.85
CA PRO A 324 -19.13 -6.29 -4.75
C PRO A 324 -20.01 -6.62 -5.96
N ALA A 325 -20.57 -5.62 -6.64
CA ALA A 325 -21.45 -5.83 -7.77
C ALA A 325 -21.41 -4.69 -8.79
N ALA A 326 -21.77 -5.01 -10.03
CA ALA A 326 -22.01 -4.05 -11.11
C ALA A 326 -23.51 -4.00 -11.43
N ALA A 327 -24.08 -2.80 -11.51
CA ALA A 327 -25.43 -2.60 -12.04
C ALA A 327 -25.39 -2.33 -13.55
N ARG A 328 -26.35 -2.87 -14.31
CA ARG A 328 -26.64 -2.55 -15.72
C ARG A 328 -28.14 -2.37 -15.90
N GLU A 329 -28.56 -1.89 -17.05
CA GLU A 329 -29.97 -1.82 -17.42
C GLU A 329 -30.20 -2.59 -18.72
N ALA A 330 -31.28 -3.35 -18.79
CA ALA A 330 -31.65 -4.12 -19.98
C ALA A 330 -32.00 -3.18 -21.14
N ALA A 331 -31.23 -3.24 -22.22
CA ALA A 331 -31.42 -2.40 -23.41
C ALA A 331 -32.60 -2.86 -24.28
N CYS A 332 -32.99 -4.14 -24.14
CA CYS A 332 -34.08 -4.79 -24.84
C CYS A 332 -34.73 -5.83 -23.91
N ASP A 333 -35.91 -6.31 -24.30
CA ASP A 333 -36.50 -7.49 -23.67
C ASP A 333 -35.57 -8.68 -23.90
N MET A 334 -35.31 -9.45 -22.85
CA MET A 334 -34.34 -10.55 -22.88
C MET A 334 -34.77 -11.70 -21.97
N GLN A 335 -34.12 -12.85 -22.14
CA GLN A 335 -34.24 -13.96 -21.20
C GLN A 335 -32.94 -14.15 -20.43
N ILE A 336 -33.09 -14.41 -19.13
CA ILE A 336 -32.01 -14.73 -18.19
C ILE A 336 -32.49 -15.86 -17.32
N LEU A 337 -31.77 -16.99 -17.31
CA LEU A 337 -32.10 -18.17 -16.48
C LEU A 337 -33.54 -18.67 -16.68
N GLY A 338 -34.05 -18.63 -17.91
CA GLY A 338 -35.44 -19.01 -18.26
C GLY A 338 -36.51 -17.97 -17.90
N HIS A 339 -36.15 -16.83 -17.33
CA HIS A 339 -37.08 -15.76 -16.97
C HIS A 339 -37.07 -14.62 -18.00
N PHE A 340 -38.26 -14.09 -18.30
CA PHE A 340 -38.42 -12.90 -19.13
C PHE A 340 -38.07 -11.64 -18.34
N ILE A 341 -37.12 -10.86 -18.86
CA ILE A 341 -36.64 -9.61 -18.29
C ILE A 341 -37.04 -8.46 -19.23
N PRO A 342 -37.98 -7.59 -18.82
CA PRO A 342 -38.38 -6.45 -19.64
C PRO A 342 -37.24 -5.45 -19.85
N LYS A 343 -37.25 -4.76 -21.00
CA LYS A 343 -36.42 -3.59 -21.26
C LYS A 343 -36.56 -2.55 -20.13
N GLY A 344 -35.43 -1.96 -19.73
CA GLY A 344 -35.37 -0.95 -18.67
C GLY A 344 -35.22 -1.54 -17.26
N THR A 345 -35.22 -2.86 -17.12
CA THR A 345 -34.96 -3.52 -15.83
C THR A 345 -33.50 -3.30 -15.42
N VAL A 346 -33.27 -2.89 -14.17
CA VAL A 346 -31.92 -2.82 -13.58
C VAL A 346 -31.48 -4.22 -13.16
N ILE A 347 -30.30 -4.62 -13.61
CA ILE A 347 -29.69 -5.93 -13.40
C ILE A 347 -28.42 -5.74 -12.57
N VAL A 348 -28.41 -6.29 -11.36
CA VAL A 348 -27.25 -6.31 -10.47
C VAL A 348 -26.49 -7.63 -10.65
N LEU A 349 -25.22 -7.51 -10.99
CA LEU A 349 -24.31 -8.58 -11.34
C LEU A 349 -23.18 -8.64 -10.29
N PRO A 350 -23.13 -9.66 -9.42
CA PRO A 350 -22.04 -9.88 -8.49
C PRO A 350 -20.70 -9.99 -9.24
N LEU A 351 -19.67 -9.33 -8.72
CA LEU A 351 -18.32 -9.31 -9.30
C LEU A 351 -17.34 -10.24 -8.58
N ASP A 352 -17.73 -10.64 -7.38
CA ASP A 352 -17.00 -11.44 -6.40
C ASP A 352 -16.99 -12.94 -6.73
N GLY A 353 -17.89 -13.39 -7.62
CA GLY A 353 -17.97 -14.79 -8.05
C GLY A 353 -18.37 -15.72 -6.90
N PRO A 354 -18.23 -17.05 -7.03
CA PRO A 354 -18.34 -17.95 -5.88
C PRO A 354 -17.18 -17.64 -4.92
N THR A 355 -17.46 -16.87 -3.88
CA THR A 355 -16.49 -16.39 -2.90
C THR A 355 -16.21 -17.44 -1.82
N ILE A 356 -15.40 -17.04 -0.82
CA ILE A 356 -15.20 -17.80 0.42
C ILE A 356 -16.52 -18.12 1.15
N GLN A 357 -17.58 -17.35 0.92
CA GLN A 357 -18.73 -17.37 1.80
C GLN A 357 -19.94 -18.10 1.21
N THR A 358 -19.97 -18.31 -0.11
CA THR A 358 -21.16 -18.86 -0.79
C THR A 358 -20.76 -19.78 -1.94
N LYS A 359 -21.23 -21.02 -1.88
CA LYS A 359 -21.12 -21.99 -2.97
C LYS A 359 -21.91 -21.49 -4.19
N GLY A 360 -21.38 -21.72 -5.39
CA GLY A 360 -22.11 -21.43 -6.63
C GLY A 360 -23.41 -22.24 -6.74
N TRP A 361 -24.43 -21.66 -7.36
CA TRP A 361 -25.68 -22.36 -7.63
C TRP A 361 -25.49 -23.49 -8.66
N ASP A 362 -26.03 -24.68 -8.35
CA ASP A 362 -26.15 -25.75 -9.34
C ASP A 362 -27.33 -25.46 -10.27
N ILE A 363 -27.03 -24.74 -11.35
CA ILE A 363 -28.01 -24.30 -12.33
C ILE A 363 -27.91 -25.20 -13.56
N ALA A 364 -29.05 -25.79 -13.91
CA ALA A 364 -29.19 -26.63 -15.08
C ALA A 364 -28.79 -25.84 -16.36
N GLY A 365 -27.96 -26.46 -17.20
CA GLY A 365 -27.32 -25.79 -18.33
C GLY A 365 -28.31 -25.20 -19.34
N GLU A 366 -29.48 -25.81 -19.47
CA GLU A 366 -30.59 -25.39 -20.32
C GLU A 366 -31.26 -24.08 -19.89
N LEU A 367 -31.13 -23.67 -18.63
CA LEU A 367 -31.64 -22.39 -18.14
C LEU A 367 -30.73 -21.24 -18.55
N ARG A 368 -29.43 -21.50 -18.71
CA ARG A 368 -28.45 -20.49 -19.15
C ARG A 368 -28.70 -20.11 -20.61
N SER A 369 -28.28 -18.90 -20.98
CA SER A 369 -28.38 -18.48 -22.38
C SER A 369 -27.53 -19.38 -23.28
N GLU A 370 -27.92 -19.50 -24.56
CA GLU A 370 -27.16 -20.30 -25.55
C GLU A 370 -25.69 -19.86 -25.64
N SER A 371 -25.43 -18.55 -25.49
CA SER A 371 -24.07 -18.00 -25.44
C SER A 371 -23.32 -18.51 -24.21
N SER A 372 -23.89 -18.40 -23.02
CA SER A 372 -23.30 -18.90 -21.78
C SER A 372 -23.06 -20.41 -21.82
N ALA A 373 -24.01 -21.20 -22.33
CA ALA A 373 -23.91 -22.65 -22.43
C ALA A 373 -22.78 -23.14 -23.35
N LYS A 374 -22.41 -22.36 -24.37
CA LYS A 374 -21.27 -22.65 -25.27
C LYS A 374 -19.91 -22.37 -24.64
N HIS A 375 -19.87 -21.60 -23.56
CA HIS A 375 -18.64 -21.13 -22.91
C HIS A 375 -18.57 -21.69 -21.48
N GLN A 376 -18.41 -23.00 -21.37
CA GLN A 376 -18.20 -23.71 -20.09
C GLN A 376 -16.75 -23.59 -19.57
N ASP A 377 -15.98 -22.61 -20.07
CA ASP A 377 -14.54 -22.47 -19.87
C ASP A 377 -14.12 -22.17 -18.42
N LEU A 378 -15.07 -21.95 -17.51
CA LEU A 378 -14.80 -21.65 -16.11
C LEU A 378 -15.43 -22.68 -15.18
N GLY A 379 -14.57 -23.41 -14.47
CA GLY A 379 -14.95 -24.25 -13.35
C GLY A 379 -15.47 -23.43 -12.18
N ASP A 380 -16.35 -24.02 -11.39
CA ASP A 380 -16.67 -23.52 -10.05
C ASP A 380 -15.60 -24.06 -9.09
N TRP A 381 -14.91 -23.16 -8.39
CA TRP A 381 -13.89 -23.56 -7.42
C TRP A 381 -14.47 -24.21 -6.17
N ALA A 382 -15.77 -24.10 -5.91
CA ALA A 382 -16.43 -24.89 -4.88
C ALA A 382 -16.39 -26.41 -5.16
N HIS A 383 -16.05 -26.81 -6.39
CA HIS A 383 -15.92 -28.21 -6.82
C HIS A 383 -14.48 -28.59 -7.23
N SER A 384 -13.50 -27.71 -7.03
CA SER A 384 -12.09 -28.01 -7.34
C SER A 384 -11.37 -28.63 -6.13
N GLU A 385 -10.11 -29.02 -6.32
CA GLU A 385 -9.21 -29.44 -5.23
C GLU A 385 -8.94 -28.32 -4.21
N HIS A 386 -9.37 -27.09 -4.50
CA HIS A 386 -9.19 -25.90 -3.67
C HIS A 386 -10.57 -25.29 -3.35
N PRO A 387 -11.24 -25.71 -2.25
CA PRO A 387 -12.56 -25.23 -1.87
C PRO A 387 -12.65 -23.69 -1.89
N GLY A 388 -13.78 -23.14 -2.33
CA GLY A 388 -13.94 -21.70 -2.51
C GLY A 388 -13.78 -20.91 -1.20
N GLU A 389 -14.10 -21.56 -0.08
CA GLU A 389 -14.12 -21.08 1.31
C GLU A 389 -12.75 -20.82 1.92
N GLU A 390 -11.69 -21.36 1.33
CA GLU A 390 -10.33 -21.16 1.82
C GLU A 390 -9.64 -20.01 1.11
N PHE A 391 -8.93 -19.18 1.87
CA PHE A 391 -8.02 -18.18 1.33
C PHE A 391 -6.70 -18.87 0.94
N LEU A 392 -6.58 -19.22 -0.33
CA LEU A 392 -5.48 -20.05 -0.85
C LEU A 392 -4.94 -19.48 -2.17
N PRO A 393 -3.90 -18.63 -2.15
CA PRO A 393 -3.29 -18.09 -3.37
C PRO A 393 -2.85 -19.15 -4.38
N GLU A 394 -2.47 -20.34 -3.92
CA GLU A 394 -1.98 -21.43 -4.76
C GLU A 394 -2.98 -21.89 -5.82
N ARG A 395 -4.29 -21.62 -5.65
CA ARG A 395 -5.29 -21.89 -6.69
C ARG A 395 -5.04 -21.13 -8.00
N TRP A 396 -4.30 -20.02 -7.91
CA TRP A 396 -3.94 -19.15 -9.02
C TRP A 396 -2.57 -19.52 -9.61
N LEU A 397 -2.00 -20.66 -9.21
CA LEU A 397 -0.72 -21.14 -9.70
C LEU A 397 -0.91 -22.43 -10.49
N LYS A 398 -0.16 -22.55 -11.57
CA LYS A 398 -0.01 -23.80 -12.33
C LYS A 398 1.45 -24.14 -12.44
N THR A 399 1.77 -25.42 -12.25
CA THR A 399 3.11 -25.93 -12.52
C THR A 399 3.22 -26.26 -14.01
N THR A 400 4.16 -25.62 -14.70
CA THR A 400 4.50 -25.95 -16.09
C THR A 400 5.19 -27.31 -16.18
N GLU A 401 5.26 -27.90 -17.38
CA GLU A 401 5.99 -29.18 -17.61
C GLU A 401 7.45 -29.14 -17.13
N GLY A 402 8.07 -27.95 -17.12
CA GLY A 402 9.42 -27.71 -16.60
C GLY A 402 9.54 -27.53 -15.09
N GLY A 403 8.46 -27.74 -14.32
CA GLY A 403 8.45 -27.62 -12.85
C GLY A 403 8.38 -26.17 -12.32
N ASN A 404 8.29 -25.17 -13.20
CA ASN A 404 8.15 -23.77 -12.77
C ASN A 404 6.67 -23.45 -12.49
N GLU A 405 6.42 -22.77 -11.38
CA GLU A 405 5.12 -22.18 -11.07
C GLU A 405 4.90 -20.93 -11.93
N VAL A 406 3.71 -20.83 -12.54
CA VAL A 406 3.26 -19.67 -13.29
C VAL A 406 1.90 -19.23 -12.78
N TYR A 407 1.64 -17.92 -12.86
CA TYR A 407 0.33 -17.36 -12.51
C TYR A 407 -0.71 -17.75 -13.57
N ASP A 408 -1.87 -18.22 -13.12
CA ASP A 408 -3.00 -18.63 -13.95
C ASP A 408 -4.24 -17.79 -13.66
N ASN A 409 -4.65 -16.98 -14.64
CA ASN A 409 -5.82 -16.11 -14.52
C ASN A 409 -7.13 -16.76 -15.01
N SER A 410 -7.21 -18.10 -15.07
CA SER A 410 -8.37 -18.82 -15.60
C SER A 410 -9.51 -19.02 -14.58
N GLY A 411 -9.44 -18.38 -13.41
CA GLY A 411 -10.44 -18.48 -12.36
C GLY A 411 -11.77 -17.75 -12.64
N PRO A 412 -12.88 -18.14 -11.98
CA PRO A 412 -14.16 -17.44 -12.00
C PRO A 412 -14.09 -16.14 -11.18
N PHE A 413 -13.40 -15.13 -11.71
CA PHE A 413 -13.16 -13.84 -11.07
C PHE A 413 -13.55 -12.65 -11.95
N MET A 414 -14.20 -11.62 -11.38
CA MET A 414 -14.60 -10.39 -12.09
C MET A 414 -14.46 -9.11 -11.26
N SER A 415 -13.54 -9.02 -10.30
CA SER A 415 -13.42 -7.81 -9.45
C SER A 415 -13.13 -6.52 -10.26
N PHE A 416 -12.60 -6.64 -11.47
CA PHE A 416 -12.41 -5.52 -12.40
C PHE A 416 -13.53 -5.36 -13.43
N SER A 417 -14.69 -6.00 -13.24
CA SER A 417 -15.77 -6.09 -14.23
C SER A 417 -15.25 -6.67 -15.56
N SER A 418 -16.02 -6.52 -16.64
CA SER A 418 -15.69 -7.06 -17.96
C SER A 418 -16.35 -6.25 -19.08
N GLY A 419 -15.92 -6.48 -20.32
CA GLY A 419 -16.48 -5.85 -21.52
C GLY A 419 -16.11 -4.37 -21.68
N THR A 420 -16.98 -3.59 -22.35
CA THR A 420 -16.75 -2.15 -22.64
C THR A 420 -16.61 -1.28 -21.40
N ARG A 421 -17.12 -1.78 -20.26
CA ARG A 421 -17.10 -1.16 -18.94
C ARG A 421 -16.22 -1.92 -17.94
N GLY A 422 -15.30 -2.75 -18.43
CA GLY A 422 -14.20 -3.24 -17.60
C GLY A 422 -13.40 -2.08 -17.02
N CYS A 423 -12.82 -2.29 -15.85
CA CYS A 423 -12.07 -1.28 -15.12
C CYS A 423 -10.95 -0.70 -16.01
N TRP A 424 -11.04 0.60 -16.26
CA TRP A 424 -10.04 1.30 -17.05
C TRP A 424 -8.68 1.34 -16.34
N GLY A 425 -8.69 1.48 -15.01
CA GLY A 425 -7.50 1.55 -14.15
C GLY A 425 -6.83 0.22 -13.82
N GLN A 426 -7.29 -0.92 -14.36
CA GLN A 426 -6.84 -2.26 -13.92
C GLN A 426 -5.31 -2.42 -13.92
N ARG A 427 -4.61 -1.92 -14.94
CA ARG A 427 -3.16 -2.01 -15.03
C ARG A 427 -2.44 -1.18 -13.98
N LEU A 428 -2.97 0.00 -13.66
CA LEU A 428 -2.46 0.85 -12.59
C LEU A 428 -2.69 0.19 -11.23
N ALA A 429 -3.88 -0.36 -10.99
CA ALA A 429 -4.20 -1.08 -9.75
C ALA A 429 -3.22 -2.24 -9.50
N TYR A 430 -2.99 -3.11 -10.49
CA TYR A 430 -2.01 -4.19 -10.32
C TYR A 430 -0.58 -3.69 -10.11
N LEU A 431 -0.19 -2.59 -10.78
CA LEU A 431 1.12 -1.98 -10.56
C LEU A 431 1.28 -1.53 -9.10
N GLU A 432 0.33 -0.75 -8.58
CA GLU A 432 0.39 -0.23 -7.20
C GLU A 432 0.30 -1.36 -6.17
N LEU A 433 -0.62 -2.31 -6.37
CA LEU A 433 -0.77 -3.46 -5.48
C LEU A 433 0.52 -4.29 -5.43
N ARG A 434 1.19 -4.53 -6.56
CA ARG A 434 2.47 -5.24 -6.60
C ARG A 434 3.57 -4.47 -5.87
N LEU A 435 3.70 -3.17 -6.14
CA LEU A 435 4.71 -2.32 -5.50
C LEU A 435 4.51 -2.28 -3.98
N ILE A 436 3.31 -1.92 -3.53
CA ILE A 436 3.03 -1.71 -2.11
C ILE A 436 3.04 -3.04 -1.36
N THR A 437 2.41 -4.10 -1.89
CA THR A 437 2.43 -5.43 -1.24
C THR A 437 3.85 -5.96 -1.10
N THR A 438 4.68 -5.84 -2.15
CA THR A 438 6.08 -6.24 -2.09
C THR A 438 6.80 -5.49 -0.98
N LEU A 439 6.69 -4.16 -0.95
CA LEU A 439 7.37 -3.34 0.06
C LEU A 439 6.85 -3.60 1.48
N LEU A 440 5.55 -3.85 1.67
CA LEU A 440 4.98 -4.19 2.97
C LEU A 440 5.54 -5.51 3.50
N VAL A 441 5.51 -6.57 2.70
CA VAL A 441 5.95 -7.92 3.11
C VAL A 441 7.46 -8.03 3.24
N TRP A 442 8.20 -7.24 2.44
CA TRP A 442 9.65 -7.12 2.55
C TRP A 442 10.09 -6.48 3.87
N ASN A 443 9.31 -5.52 4.38
CA ASN A 443 9.68 -4.72 5.55
C ASN A 443 9.12 -5.22 6.86
N PHE A 444 7.96 -5.87 6.80
CA PHE A 444 7.21 -6.20 7.99
C PHE A 444 6.77 -7.66 7.97
N GLN A 445 6.88 -8.28 9.14
CA GLN A 445 6.11 -9.45 9.51
C GLN A 445 4.80 -8.97 10.16
N PHE A 446 3.68 -9.46 9.63
CA PHE A 446 2.34 -9.17 10.15
C PHE A 446 1.97 -10.30 11.10
N ASP A 447 2.15 -10.10 12.40
CA ASP A 447 1.83 -11.10 13.40
C ASP A 447 0.31 -11.22 13.63
N PRO A 448 -0.19 -12.39 14.05
CA PRO A 448 -1.59 -12.55 14.43
C PRO A 448 -1.98 -11.60 15.57
N ILE A 449 -3.19 -11.05 15.47
CA ILE A 449 -3.77 -10.17 16.50
C ILE A 449 -4.81 -10.94 17.34
N PRO A 450 -5.16 -10.49 18.55
CA PRO A 450 -6.20 -11.10 19.38
C PRO A 450 -7.56 -11.17 18.65
N ALA A 451 -8.35 -12.22 18.91
CA ALA A 451 -9.60 -12.50 18.20
C ALA A 451 -10.62 -11.35 18.33
N GLU A 452 -10.66 -10.69 19.48
CA GLU A 452 -11.50 -9.51 19.75
C GLU A 452 -11.15 -8.28 18.89
N MET A 453 -9.97 -8.26 18.26
CA MET A 453 -9.53 -7.20 17.33
C MET A 453 -9.62 -7.65 15.86
N GLN A 454 -10.06 -8.88 15.59
CA GLN A 454 -10.26 -9.41 14.24
C GLN A 454 -11.67 -9.10 13.74
N ASP A 455 -12.06 -7.83 13.66
CA ASP A 455 -13.33 -7.44 13.04
C ASP A 455 -13.25 -7.58 11.52
N TRP A 456 -14.33 -8.03 10.89
CA TRP A 456 -14.49 -8.07 9.43
C TRP A 456 -15.66 -7.21 8.96
N ASP A 457 -16.15 -6.35 9.86
CA ASP A 457 -17.23 -5.41 9.55
C ASP A 457 -16.77 -4.47 8.44
N ILE A 458 -17.61 -4.31 7.43
CA ILE A 458 -17.37 -3.41 6.32
C ILE A 458 -18.29 -2.20 6.38
N TYR A 459 -17.79 -1.07 5.90
CA TYR A 459 -18.62 0.05 5.51
C TYR A 459 -18.45 0.27 4.00
N GLU A 460 -19.53 0.74 3.37
CA GLU A 460 -19.58 0.97 1.92
C GLU A 460 -19.73 2.48 1.67
N GLU A 461 -18.74 3.08 1.01
CA GLU A 461 -18.90 4.36 0.32
C GLU A 461 -19.22 4.07 -1.15
N ILE A 462 -18.29 4.34 -2.07
CA ILE A 462 -18.31 3.74 -3.41
C ILE A 462 -17.72 2.32 -3.38
N PHE A 463 -16.69 2.11 -2.55
CA PHE A 463 -16.00 0.84 -2.38
C PHE A 463 -16.16 0.33 -0.96
N ALA A 464 -16.23 -0.99 -0.81
CA ALA A 464 -16.26 -1.65 0.49
C ALA A 464 -14.89 -1.55 1.17
N LYS A 465 -14.86 -1.19 2.45
CA LYS A 465 -13.64 -1.07 3.25
C LYS A 465 -13.87 -1.71 4.62
N PRO A 466 -12.84 -2.31 5.24
CA PRO A 466 -12.96 -2.76 6.62
C PRO A 466 -13.10 -1.56 7.56
N THR A 467 -13.97 -1.68 8.56
CA THR A 467 -14.22 -0.65 9.56
C THR A 467 -12.96 -0.36 10.37
N ASN A 468 -12.22 -1.41 10.74
CA ASN A 468 -10.90 -1.27 11.35
C ASN A 468 -9.86 -2.17 10.66
N THR A 469 -8.62 -1.69 10.61
CA THR A 469 -7.47 -2.43 10.08
C THR A 469 -6.38 -2.50 11.14
N PHE A 470 -6.64 -3.26 12.22
CA PHE A 470 -5.62 -3.52 13.24
C PHE A 470 -4.56 -4.49 12.70
N VAL A 471 -3.30 -4.16 12.95
CA VAL A 471 -2.14 -5.00 12.59
C VAL A 471 -1.13 -4.97 13.72
N GLN A 472 -0.48 -6.11 13.96
CA GLN A 472 0.72 -6.20 14.77
C GLN A 472 1.90 -6.38 13.84
N LEU A 473 2.83 -5.43 13.85
CA LEU A 473 3.96 -5.42 12.94
C LEU A 473 5.25 -5.67 13.69
N LYS A 474 6.07 -6.56 13.15
CA LYS A 474 7.46 -6.74 13.53
C LYS A 474 8.34 -6.35 12.34
N GLY A 475 9.29 -5.45 12.56
CA GLY A 475 10.23 -5.05 11.53
C GLY A 475 11.14 -6.22 11.16
N GLU A 476 11.20 -6.54 9.86
CA GLU A 476 12.17 -7.48 9.32
C GLU A 476 13.50 -6.73 9.09
N GLY A 477 14.49 -7.16 9.87
CA GLY A 477 15.93 -7.09 9.72
C GLY A 477 16.72 -6.15 8.79
N TRP A 478 16.21 -5.08 8.19
CA TRP A 478 17.10 -4.03 7.62
C TRP A 478 16.86 -2.69 8.32
N LEU A 479 15.63 -2.46 8.79
CA LEU A 479 15.36 -1.51 9.88
C LEU A 479 15.69 -2.12 11.27
N ALA A 480 15.86 -3.44 11.35
CA ALA A 480 16.04 -4.19 12.60
C ALA A 480 17.23 -5.19 12.65
N GLN A 481 18.10 -5.30 11.63
CA GLN A 481 19.39 -6.00 11.78
C GLN A 481 20.56 -5.05 11.53
N PRO A 482 21.48 -4.94 12.51
CA PRO A 482 22.79 -4.37 12.30
C PRO A 482 23.79 -5.30 11.59
N TYR A 483 23.40 -6.52 11.16
CA TYR A 483 24.36 -7.56 10.78
C TYR A 483 23.90 -8.45 9.62
N ASN A 484 24.08 -7.95 8.39
CA ASN A 484 24.04 -8.77 7.19
C ASN A 484 25.28 -9.70 7.13
N PRO A 485 25.15 -11.02 6.87
CA PRO A 485 26.26 -11.95 6.66
C PRO A 485 27.30 -11.48 5.62
N GLY A 486 26.89 -10.68 4.63
CA GLY A 486 27.78 -10.07 3.63
C GLY A 486 28.74 -9.00 4.19
N MET A 487 28.45 -8.42 5.37
CA MET A 487 29.38 -7.50 6.04
C MET A 487 30.57 -8.21 6.71
N LYS A 488 30.48 -9.51 7.00
CA LYS A 488 31.60 -10.28 7.60
C LYS A 488 32.87 -10.24 6.74
N GLY A 489 32.74 -10.10 5.42
CA GLY A 489 33.88 -10.03 4.51
C GLY A 489 34.49 -8.65 4.28
N LYS A 490 33.88 -7.56 4.81
CA LYS A 490 34.25 -6.17 4.46
C LYS A 490 34.73 -5.31 5.64
N LEU A 491 34.55 -5.74 6.88
CA LEU A 491 35.06 -5.04 8.07
C LEU A 491 36.58 -5.23 8.21
N ARG A 492 37.36 -4.15 8.06
CA ARG A 492 38.84 -4.19 8.13
C ARG A 492 39.46 -3.57 9.39
N LYS A 493 38.71 -2.80 10.19
CA LYS A 493 39.21 -2.13 11.42
C LYS A 493 38.08 -1.93 12.43
N VAL A 494 38.39 -2.07 13.73
CA VAL A 494 37.52 -1.72 14.88
C VAL A 494 38.35 -0.87 15.85
N MET A 495 37.77 0.21 16.38
CA MET A 495 38.43 1.16 17.29
C MET A 495 37.72 1.17 18.66
N MET A 496 38.48 1.03 19.75
CA MET A 496 37.96 0.89 21.11
C MET A 496 38.59 1.92 22.06
N GLU A 497 37.76 2.68 22.78
CA GLU A 497 38.18 3.67 23.78
C GLU A 497 37.59 3.28 25.17
N LEU A 498 38.44 3.01 26.17
CA LEU A 498 38.04 2.63 27.53
C LEU A 498 38.88 3.39 28.57
N ARG A 499 38.26 3.97 29.60
CA ARG A 499 38.93 4.76 30.66
C ARG A 499 38.60 4.25 32.05
N CYS A 500 39.57 4.23 32.97
CA CYS A 500 39.37 3.81 34.36
C CYS A 500 39.16 4.99 35.34
N LYS A 501 39.35 6.27 34.93
CA LYS A 501 39.15 7.46 35.76
C LYS A 501 38.59 8.68 35.00
N GLY A 502 37.57 9.36 35.58
CA GLY A 502 37.49 10.83 35.50
C GLY A 502 36.34 11.54 34.77
N THR A 503 35.10 11.04 34.77
CA THR A 503 33.91 11.88 34.50
C THR A 503 32.93 11.79 35.68
N SER A 504 32.81 12.88 36.46
CA SER A 504 31.82 12.97 37.55
C SER A 504 30.48 13.46 36.99
N TYR A 505 29.48 12.60 36.96
CA TYR A 505 28.09 13.03 36.80
C TYR A 505 27.58 13.63 38.12
N ARG A 506 26.70 14.64 38.07
CA ARG A 506 26.09 15.21 39.29
C ARG A 506 25.28 14.11 40.03
N PRO A 507 25.15 14.15 41.36
CA PRO A 507 24.44 13.11 42.14
C PRO A 507 22.96 12.95 41.75
N ASP A 508 22.38 14.01 41.22
CA ASP A 508 21.01 14.18 40.75
C ASP A 508 20.88 14.04 39.22
N PHE A 509 21.98 13.78 38.52
CA PHE A 509 21.96 13.49 37.09
C PHE A 509 21.38 12.09 36.86
N ILE A 510 20.10 12.04 36.48
CA ILE A 510 19.47 10.85 35.92
C ILE A 510 19.47 11.03 34.41
N MET A 511 20.34 10.30 33.72
CA MET A 511 20.31 10.26 32.25
C MET A 511 18.97 9.63 31.83
N GLU A 512 18.25 10.31 30.94
CA GLU A 512 16.90 9.89 30.55
C GLU A 512 16.92 8.45 29.99
N PRO A 513 16.12 7.50 30.51
CA PRO A 513 16.21 6.08 30.15
C PRO A 513 16.07 5.82 28.65
N ALA A 514 15.29 6.67 27.96
CA ALA A 514 15.15 6.60 26.51
C ALA A 514 16.44 6.92 25.76
N ILE A 515 17.34 7.74 26.31
CA ILE A 515 18.68 7.99 25.76
C ILE A 515 19.60 6.80 26.04
N TRP A 516 19.45 6.14 27.19
CA TRP A 516 20.15 4.88 27.48
C TRP A 516 19.75 3.79 26.49
N ASP A 517 18.45 3.57 26.30
CA ASP A 517 17.94 2.54 25.38
C ASP A 517 18.18 2.91 23.90
N SER A 518 18.13 4.19 23.54
CA SER A 518 18.35 4.67 22.17
C SER A 518 19.83 4.77 21.78
N ALA A 519 20.72 5.15 22.71
CA ALA A 519 22.14 5.33 22.42
C ALA A 519 22.95 4.05 22.67
N LEU A 520 22.56 3.22 23.66
CA LEU A 520 23.26 1.98 24.03
C LEU A 520 22.60 0.71 23.51
N GLY A 521 21.34 0.76 23.05
CA GLY A 521 20.71 -0.37 22.34
C GLY A 521 21.57 -0.82 21.14
N ASN A 522 22.13 0.13 20.40
CA ASN A 522 22.99 -0.11 19.24
C ASN A 522 24.43 -0.51 19.58
N LEU A 523 24.90 -0.23 20.80
CA LEU A 523 26.26 -0.61 21.26
C LEU A 523 26.30 -2.03 21.85
N SER A 524 25.13 -2.66 22.02
CA SER A 524 25.04 -4.09 22.31
C SER A 524 25.39 -4.99 21.11
N ASP A 525 25.69 -4.42 19.93
CA ASP A 525 25.95 -5.20 18.71
C ASP A 525 27.37 -5.06 18.13
N LEU A 526 28.23 -4.22 18.73
CA LEU A 526 29.70 -4.41 18.76
C LEU A 526 30.26 -4.57 20.19
N LYS A 527 29.40 -4.54 21.21
CA LYS A 527 29.62 -4.83 22.65
C LYS A 527 30.91 -4.36 23.30
N ILE A 528 31.30 -3.08 23.19
CA ILE A 528 32.21 -2.49 24.19
C ILE A 528 31.73 -1.11 24.64
N ILE A 529 31.32 -1.00 25.91
CA ILE A 529 31.46 0.20 26.78
C ILE A 529 31.65 -0.27 28.23
N ALA A 530 32.66 0.28 28.93
CA ALA A 530 32.99 -0.01 30.33
C ALA A 530 32.29 0.93 31.32
N GLN A 531 31.74 0.34 32.38
CA GLN A 531 31.09 1.04 33.50
C GLN A 531 32.08 1.18 34.66
N GLN A 532 32.10 2.36 35.32
CA GLN A 532 32.88 2.59 36.55
C GLN A 532 32.00 2.25 37.77
N PRO A 533 32.52 1.60 38.84
CA PRO A 533 31.73 1.31 40.03
C PRO A 533 31.42 2.58 40.85
N HIS A 534 30.25 2.62 41.48
CA HIS A 534 29.73 3.77 42.23
C HIS A 534 30.69 4.28 43.33
N ARG A 535 30.89 5.61 43.37
CA ARG A 535 31.29 6.34 44.58
C ARG A 535 30.08 6.44 45.52
N TYR A 536 30.09 5.71 46.63
CA TYR A 536 29.48 6.24 47.86
C TYR A 536 30.47 7.24 48.45
N ALA A 537 30.13 8.53 48.42
CA ALA A 537 30.80 9.52 49.25
C ALA A 537 29.76 10.09 50.23
N GLN A 538 29.47 9.31 51.28
CA GLN A 538 29.36 9.96 52.58
C GLN A 538 30.77 10.45 52.96
N PRO A 539 30.91 11.69 53.48
CA PRO A 539 32.22 12.22 53.83
C PRO A 539 32.77 11.45 55.03
N GLY A 540 33.78 10.58 54.79
CA GLY A 540 34.50 9.89 55.85
C GLY A 540 35.14 8.53 55.52
N ILE A 541 34.78 7.86 54.42
CA ILE A 541 35.22 6.47 54.19
C ILE A 541 36.47 6.38 53.28
N VAL A 542 37.60 6.22 53.98
CA VAL A 542 38.87 5.55 53.71
C VAL A 542 39.16 4.99 52.30
N ARG A 543 40.38 5.28 51.83
CA ARG A 543 41.17 4.72 50.69
C ARG A 543 41.21 3.18 50.54
N GLN A 544 40.47 2.39 51.31
CA GLN A 544 40.80 0.99 51.59
C GLN A 544 40.41 -0.04 50.51
N ASN A 545 39.64 0.30 49.46
CA ASN A 545 39.15 -0.71 48.50
C ASN A 545 39.49 -0.45 47.01
N TRP A 546 40.46 0.41 46.72
CA TRP A 546 40.82 0.75 45.33
C TRP A 546 41.40 -0.45 44.54
N GLU A 547 42.20 -1.30 45.17
CA GLU A 547 42.77 -2.50 44.53
C GLU A 547 41.71 -3.55 44.20
N GLN A 548 40.68 -3.68 45.04
CA GLN A 548 39.57 -4.62 44.84
C GLN A 548 38.68 -4.18 43.66
N LEU A 549 38.42 -2.88 43.56
CA LEU A 549 37.68 -2.26 42.45
C LEU A 549 38.39 -2.44 41.09
N ILE A 550 39.71 -2.25 41.04
CA ILE A 550 40.51 -2.52 39.83
C ILE A 550 40.49 -4.01 39.47
N THR A 551 40.56 -4.89 40.47
CA THR A 551 40.54 -6.33 40.26
C THR A 551 39.20 -6.81 39.67
N GLU A 552 38.08 -6.29 40.17
CA GLU A 552 36.74 -6.59 39.65
C GLU A 552 36.53 -6.03 38.24
N TRP A 553 36.98 -4.79 37.99
CA TRP A 553 36.95 -4.18 36.67
C TRP A 553 37.80 -4.97 35.66
N ALA A 554 39.00 -5.38 36.04
CA ALA A 554 39.87 -6.21 35.20
C ALA A 554 39.27 -7.60 34.94
N ALA A 555 38.66 -8.25 35.95
CA ALA A 555 38.00 -9.54 35.78
C ALA A 555 36.80 -9.46 34.81
N TRP A 556 36.03 -8.37 34.88
CA TRP A 556 34.92 -8.09 33.96
C TRP A 556 35.42 -7.84 32.53
N LEU A 557 36.42 -6.96 32.36
CA LEU A 557 36.99 -6.60 31.07
C LEU A 557 37.61 -7.82 30.37
N ARG A 558 38.31 -8.67 31.12
CA ARG A 558 38.87 -9.93 30.60
C ARG A 558 37.82 -10.88 30.04
N ARG A 559 36.62 -10.92 30.64
CA ARG A 559 35.53 -11.80 30.18
C ARG A 559 34.97 -11.33 28.84
N MET A 560 34.84 -10.02 28.66
CA MET A 560 34.42 -9.41 27.40
C MET A 560 35.46 -9.62 26.28
N LEU A 561 36.74 -9.34 26.56
CA LEU A 561 37.81 -9.44 25.57
C LEU A 561 38.01 -10.88 25.08
N ARG A 562 37.86 -11.89 25.95
CA ARG A 562 37.89 -13.30 25.53
C ARG A 562 36.78 -13.68 24.58
N TYR A 563 35.57 -13.16 24.80
CA TYR A 563 34.44 -13.39 23.91
C TYR A 563 34.71 -12.76 22.54
N MET A 564 35.17 -11.50 22.52
CA MET A 564 35.51 -10.79 21.29
C MET A 564 36.64 -11.46 20.51
N ASN A 565 37.67 -11.96 21.19
CA ASN A 565 38.78 -12.67 20.55
C ASN A 565 38.30 -13.90 19.78
N ARG A 566 37.24 -14.57 20.25
CA ARG A 566 36.62 -15.72 19.58
C ARG A 566 35.64 -15.33 18.48
N ALA A 567 34.94 -14.20 18.65
CA ALA A 567 33.89 -13.77 17.74
C ALA A 567 34.41 -13.00 16.51
N LEU A 568 35.56 -12.34 16.62
CA LEU A 568 36.14 -11.52 15.55
C LEU A 568 37.12 -12.32 14.67
N PRO A 569 37.13 -12.11 13.33
CA PRO A 569 38.03 -12.82 12.41
C PRO A 569 39.52 -12.67 12.80
N PRO A 570 40.32 -13.75 12.79
CA PRO A 570 41.70 -13.76 13.32
C PRO A 570 42.61 -12.65 12.76
N GLU A 571 42.44 -12.32 11.49
CA GLU A 571 43.18 -11.32 10.70
C GLU A 571 42.82 -9.86 11.02
N LEU A 572 41.76 -9.61 11.79
CA LEU A 572 41.29 -8.27 12.13
C LEU A 572 42.15 -7.65 13.26
N LYS A 573 42.70 -6.45 12.98
CA LYS A 573 43.46 -5.62 13.92
C LYS A 573 42.51 -4.75 14.76
N VAL A 574 42.69 -4.74 16.07
CA VAL A 574 41.92 -3.94 17.03
C VAL A 574 42.74 -2.73 17.44
N ILE A 575 42.27 -1.52 17.13
CA ILE A 575 42.97 -0.30 17.53
C ILE A 575 42.46 0.12 18.91
N VAL A 576 43.37 0.22 19.88
CA VAL A 576 43.03 0.55 21.28
C VAL A 576 43.66 1.87 21.64
N ASP A 577 42.85 2.82 22.11
CA ASP A 577 43.37 4.02 22.78
C ASP A 577 43.10 3.92 24.28
N ALA A 578 44.19 3.79 25.03
CA ALA A 578 44.16 3.72 26.49
C ALA A 578 44.89 4.91 27.13
N ASN A 579 45.21 5.95 26.35
CA ASN A 579 45.87 7.19 26.80
C ASN A 579 47.12 6.99 27.70
N GLY A 580 47.79 5.84 27.60
CA GLY A 580 48.98 5.50 28.39
C GLY A 580 48.73 4.76 29.72
N GLU A 581 47.51 4.28 29.99
CA GLU A 581 47.21 3.47 31.17
C GLU A 581 47.76 2.04 31.03
N GLN A 582 48.85 1.73 31.75
CA GLN A 582 49.58 0.46 31.64
C GLN A 582 48.73 -0.77 32.02
N GLU A 583 47.81 -0.64 32.97
CA GLU A 583 46.94 -1.72 33.43
C GLU A 583 45.94 -2.14 32.34
N THR A 584 45.38 -1.17 31.61
CA THR A 584 44.50 -1.39 30.46
C THR A 584 45.26 -2.03 29.30
N HIS A 585 46.51 -1.58 29.04
CA HIS A 585 47.37 -2.21 28.03
C HIS A 585 47.63 -3.69 28.35
N TRP A 586 47.93 -4.00 29.61
CA TRP A 586 48.27 -5.35 30.03
C TRP A 586 47.08 -6.32 29.91
N VAL A 587 45.86 -5.90 30.29
CA VAL A 587 44.64 -6.73 30.17
C VAL A 587 44.32 -7.04 28.69
N PHE A 588 44.45 -6.08 27.79
CA PHE A 588 44.23 -6.30 26.35
C PHE A 588 45.28 -7.19 25.71
N HIS A 589 46.56 -7.03 26.10
CA HIS A 589 47.64 -7.88 25.60
C HIS A 589 47.48 -9.35 26.03
N MET A 590 46.99 -9.60 27.25
CA MET A 590 46.75 -10.96 27.74
C MET A 590 45.58 -11.66 27.02
N GLU A 591 44.46 -10.95 26.80
CA GLU A 591 43.22 -11.59 26.34
C GLU A 591 43.06 -11.59 24.81
N MET A 592 43.77 -10.70 24.10
CA MET A 592 43.79 -10.59 22.64
C MET A 592 45.22 -10.52 22.09
N PRO A 593 46.07 -11.54 22.34
CA PRO A 593 47.49 -11.49 22.03
C PRO A 593 47.75 -11.30 20.53
N GLY A 594 48.63 -10.34 20.19
CA GLY A 594 49.04 -10.07 18.81
C GLY A 594 48.03 -9.33 17.91
N ARG A 595 46.82 -9.04 18.42
CA ARG A 595 45.73 -8.43 17.63
C ARG A 595 45.52 -6.94 17.90
N CYS A 596 45.99 -6.44 19.03
CA CYS A 596 45.83 -5.04 19.44
C CYS A 596 46.93 -4.13 18.89
N VAL A 597 46.55 -2.95 18.39
CA VAL A 597 47.44 -1.85 18.00
C VAL A 597 47.11 -0.66 18.89
N PHE A 598 48.03 -0.31 19.79
CA PHE A 598 47.81 0.78 20.74
C PHE A 598 48.20 2.12 20.13
N GLN A 599 47.32 3.12 20.24
CA GLN A 599 47.58 4.48 19.80
C GLN A 599 47.33 5.47 20.96
N LYS A 600 47.82 6.70 20.81
CA LYS A 600 47.49 7.84 21.67
C LYS A 600 46.86 8.93 20.81
N LEU A 601 45.64 9.36 21.10
CA LEU A 601 44.97 10.48 20.43
C LEU A 601 44.71 11.65 21.39
N PRO A 602 45.68 12.56 21.59
CA PRO A 602 45.53 13.70 22.50
C PRO A 602 44.43 14.71 22.08
N TRP A 603 44.04 14.72 20.80
CA TRP A 603 43.09 15.67 20.20
C TRP A 603 41.68 15.09 19.98
N GLY A 604 41.43 13.83 20.38
CA GLY A 604 40.15 13.17 20.14
C GLY A 604 38.96 13.92 20.75
N ASP A 605 39.15 14.57 21.90
CA ASP A 605 38.10 15.32 22.60
C ASP A 605 37.61 16.56 21.80
N PHE A 606 38.46 17.15 20.95
CA PHE A 606 38.13 18.31 20.10
C PHE A 606 37.40 17.90 18.81
N ILE A 607 37.77 16.76 18.22
CA ILE A 607 37.20 16.26 16.96
C ILE A 607 35.75 15.80 17.12
N PHE A 608 35.38 15.35 18.33
CA PHE A 608 34.03 14.86 18.63
C PHE A 608 33.17 15.87 19.42
N ASP A 609 33.60 17.14 19.49
CA ASP A 609 32.88 18.27 20.10
C ASP A 609 32.34 18.01 21.53
N ARG A 610 33.19 17.43 22.40
CA ARG A 610 32.80 16.92 23.73
C ARG A 610 32.98 17.93 24.88
N GLU A 611 33.54 19.12 24.63
CA GLU A 611 33.66 20.18 25.64
C GLU A 611 32.30 20.83 26.02
N ASN A 612 31.30 20.73 25.14
CA ASN A 612 29.96 21.30 25.39
C ASN A 612 29.17 20.62 26.54
N PHE A 613 29.63 19.47 27.04
CA PHE A 613 28.99 18.75 28.14
C PHE A 613 29.59 19.02 29.52
N ARG A 614 30.58 19.91 29.63
CA ARG A 614 31.22 20.24 30.92
C ARG A 614 30.53 21.35 31.71
N TYR A 615 29.67 22.16 31.11
CA TYR A 615 28.97 23.26 31.79
C TYR A 615 27.59 23.57 31.18
N ARG A 616 26.60 22.69 31.39
CA ARG A 616 25.18 23.09 31.47
C ARG A 616 24.51 22.28 32.58
#